data_AF-A0A7L3SCI0-F1
#
_entry.id   AF-A0A7L3SCI0-F1
#
_cell.length_a   1.000
_cell.length_b   1.000
_cell.length_c   1.000
_cell.angle_alpha   90.00
_cell.angle_beta   90.00
_cell.angle_gamma   90.00
#
_symmetry.space_group_name_H-M   'P 1'
#
loop_
_entity.id
_entity.type
_entity.pdbx_description
1 polymer ?
#
loop_
_entity_poly.entity_id
_entity_poly.type
_entity_poly.pdbx_seq_one_letter_code
_entity_poly.pdbx_strand_id
1 'polypeptide(L)'
;QSVENFSHRGYFGRKSKTKELEPKGPTQLVERTEVKWVHFCDFREITHIVVKDCRVSINRQDNKCLEVLLPSPESALSLVSLVDGYFRLTADSSHYLCHEVAPPRLVMSILNGIHGPMQEEFVFAKLRREEQEEGLYIIRWSVIDFNRMILSVVKRGQQQASGVQGPLKYRQFRIQKKGNSFVLEGWDREFPTLRELLDVLKGCTLKSGDESFTVKRCCPPKPGEISDLLITRKVKDSAKQILNLTQLSFHQIRKNEITQRAHLGQGTRTNIYDGVLTVCGAGGVEDEAEYFSTEQNNNSREMHVVLKVLDPSHRDIALAFFETASLMSQVSHVHLAFVHGVCVRGSENIMVEEFVEHGPLDVLLRKEKGRVTVGWKITISSPLPDFFFSAPQEDKNLVHGNVCAKNILLARKGLEDGALPFVKLSDPGVSFTVLSREERVDRIPWIAPECVRDVGNLSTAADKWSFGTTLLEICFDADVPLKERTPSEKERFYEKRHRLPEPSCKELGSLICRCLNYTPGERPSFRTILRDLTQLQPHNLLDVTSVNPDFPVSDPTVFQKRYLKKIRELGEVCQGKTLGIP
;
A
#
# COMPACT_ATOMS: atom_id res chain seq x y z
N GLN A 1 -25.31 -31.78 43.03
CA GLN A 1 -26.41 -32.69 42.65
C GLN A 1 -27.50 -31.78 42.09
N SER A 2 -27.91 -31.80 40.83
CA SER A 2 -27.80 -32.73 39.71
C SER A 2 -27.54 -31.92 38.42
N VAL A 3 -26.72 -32.49 37.54
CA VAL A 3 -26.34 -31.94 36.22
C VAL A 3 -27.13 -32.73 35.18
N GLU A 4 -27.93 -32.05 34.35
CA GLU A 4 -28.49 -32.65 33.14
C GLU A 4 -27.73 -32.15 31.91
N ASN A 5 -26.94 -33.06 31.32
CA ASN A 5 -26.24 -32.90 30.06
C ASN A 5 -27.15 -33.40 28.92
N PHE A 6 -27.56 -32.52 28.01
CA PHE A 6 -28.09 -32.93 26.71
C PHE A 6 -26.96 -33.06 25.70
N SER A 7 -26.70 -34.30 25.27
CA SER A 7 -25.72 -34.64 24.23
C SER A 7 -26.39 -34.66 22.85
N HIS A 8 -25.81 -33.91 21.91
CA HIS A 8 -26.21 -33.91 20.50
C HIS A 8 -25.79 -35.23 19.81
N ARG A 9 -26.77 -35.90 19.21
CA ARG A 9 -26.60 -37.09 18.35
C ARG A 9 -25.71 -36.80 17.14
N GLY A 10 -24.59 -37.50 17.03
CA GLY A 10 -23.85 -37.68 15.78
C GLY A 10 -24.46 -38.80 14.93
N TYR A 11 -24.77 -38.50 13.67
CA TYR A 11 -25.20 -39.48 12.66
C TYR A 11 -23.99 -39.93 11.84
N PHE A 12 -23.39 -41.07 12.19
CA PHE A 12 -22.62 -41.89 11.24
C PHE A 12 -22.64 -43.36 11.71
N GLY A 13 -23.64 -44.10 11.24
CA GLY A 13 -23.70 -45.56 11.41
C GLY A 13 -22.94 -46.26 10.29
N ARG A 14 -21.81 -46.90 10.63
CA ARG A 14 -21.17 -47.93 9.80
C ARG A 14 -22.11 -49.13 9.66
N LYS A 15 -22.46 -49.53 8.43
CA LYS A 15 -22.98 -50.87 8.16
C LYS A 15 -22.06 -51.61 7.18
N SER A 16 -21.55 -52.73 7.68
CA SER A 16 -20.85 -53.80 6.97
C SER A 16 -21.71 -54.32 5.81
N LYS A 17 -21.13 -54.46 4.62
CA LYS A 17 -21.77 -55.10 3.45
C LYS A 17 -21.35 -56.58 3.40
N THR A 18 -22.32 -57.45 3.60
CA THR A 18 -22.27 -58.88 3.26
C THR A 18 -22.30 -59.03 1.74
N LYS A 19 -21.47 -59.95 1.20
CA LYS A 19 -21.40 -60.30 -0.22
C LYS A 19 -22.61 -61.16 -0.61
N GLU A 20 -23.36 -60.72 -1.62
CA GLU A 20 -24.13 -61.61 -2.50
C GLU A 20 -23.68 -61.37 -3.95
N LEU A 21 -23.46 -62.46 -4.67
CA LEU A 21 -22.96 -62.57 -6.03
C LEU A 21 -24.15 -62.77 -6.98
N GLU A 22 -24.28 -61.92 -7.99
CA GLU A 22 -25.15 -62.12 -9.16
C GLU A 22 -24.39 -61.67 -10.43
N PRO A 23 -24.68 -62.23 -11.62
CA PRO A 23 -23.70 -62.47 -12.67
C PRO A 23 -23.52 -61.30 -13.66
N LYS A 24 -22.32 -61.26 -14.25
CA LYS A 24 -21.84 -60.26 -15.22
C LYS A 24 -22.61 -60.31 -16.54
N GLY A 25 -23.26 -59.20 -16.91
CA GLY A 25 -23.53 -58.82 -18.31
C GLY A 25 -22.57 -57.70 -18.76
N PRO A 26 -22.23 -57.58 -20.05
CA PRO A 26 -21.18 -56.68 -20.51
C PRO A 26 -21.71 -55.25 -20.63
N THR A 27 -21.65 -54.48 -19.55
CA THR A 27 -21.81 -53.03 -19.64
C THR A 27 -20.45 -52.44 -19.97
N GLN A 28 -20.31 -51.87 -21.16
CA GLN A 28 -19.17 -51.01 -21.51
C GLN A 28 -19.01 -49.96 -20.41
N LEU A 29 -17.95 -50.10 -19.62
CA LEU A 29 -17.45 -49.05 -18.75
C LEU A 29 -16.93 -47.94 -19.65
N VAL A 30 -17.77 -46.96 -19.92
CA VAL A 30 -17.30 -45.62 -20.27
C VAL A 30 -16.53 -45.17 -19.03
N GLU A 31 -15.21 -45.29 -19.05
CA GLU A 31 -14.34 -44.61 -18.10
C GLU A 31 -14.66 -43.13 -18.19
N ARG A 32 -15.49 -42.63 -17.27
CA ARG A 32 -15.59 -41.20 -17.02
C ARG A 32 -14.23 -40.80 -16.49
N THR A 33 -13.40 -40.23 -17.35
CA THR A 33 -12.17 -39.56 -16.98
C THR A 33 -12.52 -38.54 -15.91
N GLU A 34 -12.27 -38.85 -14.63
CA GLU A 34 -12.48 -37.90 -13.56
C GLU A 34 -11.62 -36.67 -13.86
N VAL A 35 -12.27 -35.51 -13.99
CA VAL A 35 -11.57 -34.25 -14.27
C VAL A 35 -10.64 -33.97 -13.10
N LYS A 36 -9.34 -34.05 -13.35
CA LYS A 36 -8.31 -33.83 -12.33
C LYS A 36 -8.38 -32.38 -11.87
N TRP A 37 -8.78 -32.16 -10.62
CA TRP A 37 -8.78 -30.83 -10.02
C TRP A 37 -7.37 -30.24 -10.02
N VAL A 38 -7.25 -29.01 -10.52
CA VAL A 38 -6.00 -28.24 -10.50
C VAL A 38 -6.12 -27.19 -9.40
N HIS A 39 -5.18 -27.22 -8.46
CA HIS A 39 -5.07 -26.17 -7.46
C HIS A 39 -4.50 -24.90 -8.09
N PHE A 40 -5.23 -23.78 -7.98
CA PHE A 40 -4.74 -22.47 -8.41
C PHE A 40 -4.06 -21.70 -7.27
N CYS A 41 -4.80 -21.35 -6.21
CA CYS A 41 -4.27 -20.63 -5.03
C CYS A 41 -5.19 -20.75 -3.80
N ASP A 42 -4.66 -20.42 -2.62
CA ASP A 42 -5.47 -20.10 -1.43
C ASP A 42 -6.14 -18.73 -1.62
N PHE A 43 -7.31 -18.52 -1.01
CA PHE A 43 -8.03 -17.24 -1.09
C PHE A 43 -7.18 -16.06 -0.61
N ARG A 44 -6.33 -16.24 0.41
CA ARG A 44 -5.47 -15.16 0.92
C ARG A 44 -4.50 -14.58 -0.13
N GLU A 45 -4.14 -15.38 -1.12
CA GLU A 45 -3.22 -15.02 -2.20
C GLU A 45 -3.90 -14.17 -3.30
N ILE A 46 -5.24 -14.10 -3.31
CA ILE A 46 -5.98 -13.32 -4.28
C ILE A 46 -5.82 -11.83 -3.97
N THR A 47 -5.44 -11.06 -4.98
CA THR A 47 -5.25 -9.61 -4.90
C THR A 47 -6.56 -8.88 -5.17
N HIS A 48 -7.16 -9.17 -6.32
CA HIS A 48 -8.39 -8.58 -6.84
C HIS A 48 -8.95 -9.45 -7.96
N ILE A 49 -10.22 -9.22 -8.32
CA ILE A 49 -10.89 -9.91 -9.42
C ILE A 49 -11.45 -8.88 -10.38
N VAL A 50 -11.20 -9.07 -11.67
CA VAL A 50 -11.76 -8.27 -12.76
C VAL A 50 -12.82 -9.09 -13.49
N VAL A 51 -14.01 -8.52 -13.67
CA VAL A 51 -15.09 -9.11 -14.46
C VAL A 51 -15.33 -8.23 -15.68
N LYS A 52 -15.50 -8.87 -16.84
CA LYS A 52 -15.88 -8.21 -18.09
C LYS A 52 -16.83 -9.12 -18.84
N ASP A 53 -18.11 -8.76 -18.86
CA ASP A 53 -19.18 -9.58 -19.41
C ASP A 53 -19.13 -11.01 -18.81
N CYS A 54 -18.72 -11.98 -19.62
CA CYS A 54 -18.61 -13.39 -19.24
C CYS A 54 -17.20 -13.80 -18.77
N ARG A 55 -16.20 -12.93 -18.89
CA ARG A 55 -14.80 -13.21 -18.56
C ARG A 55 -14.49 -12.78 -17.13
N VAL A 56 -13.97 -13.70 -16.34
CA VAL A 56 -13.48 -13.47 -14.98
C VAL A 56 -11.97 -13.64 -14.96
N SER A 57 -11.25 -12.68 -14.40
CA SER A 57 -9.79 -12.71 -14.20
C SER A 57 -9.49 -12.65 -12.71
N ILE A 58 -8.98 -13.75 -12.14
CA ILE A 58 -8.60 -13.85 -10.72
C ILE A 58 -7.09 -13.65 -10.61
N ASN A 59 -6.67 -12.52 -10.05
CA ASN A 59 -5.27 -12.13 -9.96
C ASN A 59 -4.66 -12.50 -8.61
N ARG A 60 -3.40 -12.94 -8.62
CA ARG A 60 -2.62 -13.35 -7.44
C ARG A 60 -1.47 -12.41 -7.16
N GLN A 61 -0.93 -12.52 -5.94
CA GLN A 61 0.27 -11.80 -5.47
C GLN A 61 1.50 -12.01 -6.36
N ASP A 62 1.67 -13.17 -6.99
CA ASP A 62 2.83 -13.47 -7.84
C ASP A 62 2.63 -13.01 -9.30
N ASN A 63 1.70 -12.08 -9.54
CA ASN A 63 1.28 -11.62 -10.87
C ASN A 63 0.73 -12.72 -11.79
N LYS A 64 0.39 -13.91 -11.27
CA LYS A 64 -0.35 -14.91 -12.04
C LYS A 64 -1.84 -14.57 -12.05
N CYS A 65 -2.45 -14.81 -13.20
CA CYS A 65 -3.88 -14.62 -13.42
C CYS A 65 -4.52 -15.94 -13.86
N LEU A 66 -5.66 -16.28 -13.27
CA LEU A 66 -6.57 -17.29 -13.81
C LEU A 66 -7.67 -16.58 -14.59
N GLU A 67 -7.72 -16.82 -15.90
CA GLU A 67 -8.83 -16.39 -16.73
C GLU A 67 -9.85 -17.51 -16.90
N VAL A 68 -11.12 -17.18 -16.69
CA VAL A 68 -12.25 -18.10 -16.86
C VAL A 68 -13.32 -17.41 -17.70
N LEU A 69 -13.76 -18.07 -18.76
CA LEU A 69 -14.92 -17.65 -19.54
C LEU A 69 -16.14 -18.46 -19.08
N LEU A 70 -17.19 -17.76 -18.66
CA LEU A 70 -18.42 -18.38 -18.17
C LEU A 70 -19.58 -18.26 -19.19
N PRO A 71 -20.64 -19.07 -19.05
CA PRO A 71 -21.71 -19.11 -20.04
C PRO A 71 -22.54 -17.82 -20.14
N SER A 72 -22.59 -17.03 -19.07
CA SER A 72 -23.35 -15.78 -19.01
C SER A 72 -22.73 -14.78 -18.02
N PRO A 73 -23.03 -13.47 -18.15
CA PRO A 73 -22.59 -12.46 -17.18
C PRO A 73 -23.10 -12.73 -15.76
N GLU A 74 -24.33 -13.24 -15.61
CA GLU A 74 -24.88 -13.59 -14.30
C GLU A 74 -24.11 -14.75 -13.66
N SER A 75 -23.67 -15.71 -14.47
CA SER A 75 -22.81 -16.81 -14.00
C SER A 75 -21.45 -16.28 -13.54
N ALA A 76 -20.88 -15.30 -14.26
CA ALA A 76 -19.65 -14.63 -13.88
C ALA A 76 -19.77 -13.92 -12.53
N LEU A 77 -20.80 -13.08 -12.36
CA LEU A 77 -21.08 -12.40 -11.10
C LEU A 77 -21.37 -13.40 -9.96
N SER A 78 -22.03 -14.52 -10.24
CA SER A 78 -22.30 -15.56 -9.25
C SER A 78 -21.02 -16.22 -8.73
N LEU A 79 -20.12 -16.62 -9.64
CA LEU A 79 -18.80 -17.16 -9.27
C LEU A 79 -18.00 -16.15 -8.45
N VAL A 80 -17.94 -14.90 -8.90
CA VAL A 80 -17.14 -13.86 -8.23
C VAL A 80 -17.71 -13.55 -6.84
N SER A 81 -19.04 -13.51 -6.69
CA SER A 81 -19.71 -13.34 -5.39
C SER A 81 -19.35 -14.46 -4.41
N LEU A 82 -19.25 -15.70 -4.88
CA LEU A 82 -18.86 -16.84 -4.07
C LEU A 82 -17.39 -16.75 -3.63
N VAL A 83 -16.49 -16.44 -4.56
CA VAL A 83 -15.05 -16.27 -4.28
C VAL A 83 -14.81 -15.13 -3.29
N ASP A 84 -15.48 -13.98 -3.50
CA ASP A 84 -15.44 -12.83 -2.59
C ASP A 84 -15.96 -13.18 -1.19
N GLY A 85 -17.06 -13.95 -1.12
CA GLY A 85 -17.61 -14.45 0.14
C GLY A 85 -16.64 -15.33 0.92
N TYR A 86 -16.04 -16.32 0.27
CA TYR A 86 -15.05 -17.19 0.91
C TYR A 86 -13.80 -16.43 1.32
N PHE A 87 -13.30 -15.55 0.46
CA PHE A 87 -12.19 -14.68 0.78
C PHE A 87 -12.43 -13.88 2.07
N ARG A 88 -13.63 -13.28 2.21
CA ARG A 88 -13.99 -12.55 3.43
C ARG A 88 -14.05 -13.42 4.68
N LEU A 89 -14.47 -14.67 4.52
CA LEU A 89 -14.56 -15.61 5.64
C LEU A 89 -13.19 -16.18 6.04
N THR A 90 -12.22 -16.24 5.15
CA THR A 90 -10.95 -16.94 5.42
C THR A 90 -9.71 -16.06 5.43
N ALA A 91 -9.78 -14.86 4.84
CA ALA A 91 -8.63 -13.96 4.67
C ALA A 91 -8.88 -12.57 5.28
N ASP A 92 -9.89 -11.83 4.83
CA ASP A 92 -10.14 -10.46 5.28
C ASP A 92 -11.63 -10.09 5.24
N SER A 93 -12.26 -10.07 6.42
CA SER A 93 -13.70 -9.82 6.57
C SER A 93 -14.14 -8.39 6.22
N SER A 94 -13.20 -7.46 6.13
CA SER A 94 -13.45 -6.03 5.91
C SER A 94 -12.98 -5.56 4.52
N HIS A 95 -12.79 -6.49 3.59
CA HIS A 95 -12.36 -6.20 2.22
C HIS A 95 -13.23 -6.94 1.19
N TYR A 96 -13.26 -6.45 -0.05
CA TYR A 96 -13.92 -7.12 -1.18
C TYR A 96 -13.02 -7.09 -2.40
N LEU A 97 -13.03 -8.15 -3.20
CA LEU A 97 -12.10 -8.36 -4.31
C LEU A 97 -12.56 -7.68 -5.61
N CYS A 98 -13.86 -7.43 -5.78
CA CYS A 98 -14.46 -6.87 -7.00
C CYS A 98 -15.64 -5.96 -6.64
N HIS A 99 -15.73 -4.78 -7.26
CA HIS A 99 -16.81 -3.82 -6.96
C HIS A 99 -18.18 -4.27 -7.46
N GLU A 100 -18.25 -5.01 -8.57
CA GLU A 100 -19.53 -5.43 -9.17
C GLU A 100 -20.35 -6.35 -8.26
N VAL A 101 -19.68 -7.08 -7.36
CA VAL A 101 -20.32 -7.98 -6.39
C VAL A 101 -20.15 -7.50 -4.94
N ALA A 102 -19.60 -6.30 -4.74
CA ALA A 102 -19.31 -5.80 -3.40
C ALA A 102 -20.61 -5.61 -2.60
N PRO A 103 -20.77 -6.28 -1.45
CA PRO A 103 -22.00 -6.15 -0.66
C PRO A 103 -22.21 -4.69 -0.21
N PRO A 104 -23.38 -4.06 -0.47
CA PRO A 104 -23.59 -2.65 -0.13
C PRO A 104 -23.36 -2.33 1.35
N ARG A 105 -23.70 -3.27 2.24
CA ARG A 105 -23.45 -3.17 3.68
C ARG A 105 -21.95 -3.13 4.01
N LEU A 106 -21.15 -3.93 3.30
CA LEU A 106 -19.70 -3.95 3.49
C LEU A 106 -19.06 -2.66 2.99
N VAL A 107 -19.49 -2.15 1.83
CA VAL A 107 -19.02 -0.87 1.30
C VAL A 107 -19.31 0.26 2.30
N MET A 108 -20.54 0.30 2.84
CA MET A 108 -20.91 1.24 3.91
C MET A 108 -20.05 1.07 5.17
N SER A 109 -19.76 -0.19 5.56
CA SER A 109 -18.90 -0.51 6.69
C SER A 109 -17.48 0.04 6.53
N ILE A 110 -16.86 -0.22 5.38
CA ILE A 110 -15.50 0.25 5.08
C ILE A 110 -15.44 1.77 5.10
N LEU A 111 -16.41 2.44 4.46
CA LEU A 111 -16.46 3.91 4.42
C LEU A 111 -16.61 4.56 5.79
N ASN A 112 -17.27 3.91 6.75
CA ASN A 112 -17.57 4.49 8.06
C ASN A 112 -16.83 3.81 9.22
N GLY A 113 -15.81 2.98 8.93
CA GLY A 113 -15.02 2.30 9.96
C GLY A 113 -15.82 1.30 10.81
N ILE A 114 -16.87 0.70 10.24
CA ILE A 114 -17.75 -0.23 10.95
C ILE A 114 -17.22 -1.65 10.83
N HIS A 115 -17.09 -2.31 11.97
CA HIS A 115 -16.78 -3.73 12.03
C HIS A 115 -17.96 -4.59 11.60
N GLY A 116 -17.66 -5.80 11.12
CA GLY A 116 -18.67 -6.85 11.01
C GLY A 116 -19.34 -7.17 12.36
N PRO A 117 -20.25 -8.15 12.40
CA PRO A 117 -20.93 -8.58 13.60
C PRO A 117 -19.98 -9.32 14.55
N MET A 118 -19.05 -8.59 15.16
CA MET A 118 -18.01 -9.10 16.06
C MET A 118 -18.57 -9.29 17.47
N GLN A 119 -18.21 -10.38 18.13
CA GLN A 119 -18.54 -10.66 19.52
C GLN A 119 -17.86 -9.69 20.50
N GLU A 120 -18.44 -9.57 21.69
CA GLU A 120 -18.10 -8.53 22.67
C GLU A 120 -16.68 -8.67 23.21
N GLU A 121 -16.26 -9.90 23.47
CA GLU A 121 -14.92 -10.26 23.92
C GLU A 121 -13.83 -9.78 22.94
N PHE A 122 -14.06 -9.88 21.64
CA PHE A 122 -13.14 -9.43 20.60
C PHE A 122 -13.12 -7.90 20.49
N VAL A 123 -14.28 -7.24 20.63
CA VAL A 123 -14.36 -5.77 20.70
C VAL A 123 -13.53 -5.23 21.86
N PHE A 124 -13.69 -5.81 23.06
CA PHE A 124 -12.96 -5.36 24.24
C PHE A 124 -11.49 -5.75 24.20
N ALA A 125 -11.14 -6.91 23.64
CA ALA A 125 -9.74 -7.26 23.39
C ALA A 125 -9.08 -6.25 22.43
N LYS A 126 -9.78 -5.84 21.36
CA LYS A 126 -9.28 -4.83 20.43
C LYS A 126 -9.11 -3.46 21.11
N LEU A 127 -10.14 -2.93 21.78
CA LEU A 127 -10.03 -1.66 22.51
C LEU A 127 -8.93 -1.66 23.58
N ARG A 128 -8.62 -2.83 24.19
CA ARG A 128 -7.50 -2.97 25.14
C ARG A 128 -6.12 -2.93 24.48
N ARG A 129 -5.99 -3.35 23.23
CA ARG A 129 -4.70 -3.37 22.51
C ARG A 129 -4.35 -2.02 21.88
N GLU A 130 -5.36 -1.23 21.52
CA GLU A 130 -5.15 0.12 21.01
C GLU A 130 -4.65 1.06 22.12
N GLU A 131 -4.15 2.23 21.71
CA GLU A 131 -3.72 3.28 22.63
C GLU A 131 -4.80 3.57 23.67
N GLN A 132 -4.38 3.62 24.93
CA GLN A 132 -5.25 3.70 26.09
C GLN A 132 -5.79 5.12 26.31
N GLU A 133 -6.41 5.68 25.29
CA GLU A 133 -7.02 7.00 25.28
C GLU A 133 -8.48 6.93 25.71
N GLU A 134 -8.90 7.86 26.56
CA GLU A 134 -10.30 7.99 26.94
C GLU A 134 -11.15 8.43 25.73
N GLY A 135 -12.26 7.73 25.50
CA GLY A 135 -13.18 8.04 24.43
C GLY A 135 -12.85 7.42 23.08
N LEU A 136 -11.94 6.46 23.06
CA LEU A 136 -11.81 5.51 21.96
C LEU A 136 -13.11 4.70 21.83
N TYR A 137 -13.58 4.49 20.61
CA TYR A 137 -14.78 3.72 20.35
C TYR A 137 -14.64 2.80 19.15
N ILE A 138 -15.42 1.72 19.17
CA ILE A 138 -15.65 0.84 18.03
C ILE A 138 -17.13 0.90 17.68
N ILE A 139 -17.43 0.95 16.39
CA ILE A 139 -18.78 0.69 15.88
C ILE A 139 -18.79 -0.64 15.14
N ARG A 140 -19.80 -1.47 15.43
CA ARG A 140 -19.97 -2.80 14.83
C ARG A 140 -21.43 -3.05 14.48
N TRP A 141 -21.67 -3.99 13.57
CA TRP A 141 -23.02 -4.55 13.41
C TRP A 141 -23.40 -5.45 14.59
N SER A 142 -24.69 -5.54 14.89
CA SER A 142 -25.22 -6.48 15.88
C SER A 142 -25.16 -7.91 15.33
N VAL A 143 -24.81 -8.87 16.19
CA VAL A 143 -24.83 -10.31 15.88
C VAL A 143 -26.25 -10.89 15.87
N ILE A 144 -27.23 -10.16 16.41
CA ILE A 144 -28.62 -10.63 16.60
C ILE A 144 -29.60 -9.91 15.68
N ASP A 145 -29.39 -8.60 15.48
CA ASP A 145 -30.34 -7.75 14.75
C ASP A 145 -29.66 -7.13 13.53
N PHE A 146 -30.16 -7.50 12.35
CA PHE A 146 -29.60 -7.07 11.08
C PHE A 146 -29.58 -5.54 10.92
N ASN A 147 -30.56 -4.81 11.46
CA ASN A 147 -30.68 -3.36 11.30
C ASN A 147 -30.12 -2.57 12.49
N ARG A 148 -29.40 -3.23 13.40
CA ARG A 148 -28.83 -2.60 14.59
C ARG A 148 -27.31 -2.58 14.53
N MET A 149 -26.75 -1.45 14.95
CA MET A 149 -25.33 -1.24 15.17
C MET A 149 -25.08 -0.98 16.65
N ILE A 150 -23.88 -1.28 17.10
CA ILE A 150 -23.46 -1.13 18.49
C ILE A 150 -22.21 -0.27 18.52
N LEU A 151 -22.32 0.88 19.19
CA LEU A 151 -21.22 1.79 19.49
C LEU A 151 -20.67 1.46 20.88
N SER A 152 -19.47 0.89 20.95
CA SER A 152 -18.80 0.53 22.20
C SER A 152 -17.74 1.59 22.53
N VAL A 153 -17.93 2.33 23.62
CA VAL A 153 -17.06 3.45 24.02
C VAL A 153 -16.30 3.09 25.29
N VAL A 154 -14.99 3.36 25.31
CA VAL A 154 -14.16 3.16 26.49
C VAL A 154 -14.10 4.40 27.37
N LYS A 155 -14.16 4.17 28.68
CA LYS A 155 -13.90 5.16 29.72
C LYS A 155 -12.85 4.63 30.68
N ARG A 156 -11.91 5.47 31.05
CA ARG A 156 -10.91 5.15 32.07
C ARG A 156 -11.52 5.37 33.46
N GLY A 157 -11.39 4.37 34.35
CA GLY A 157 -11.80 4.52 35.75
C GLY A 157 -10.97 5.58 36.47
N GLN A 158 -11.53 6.19 37.53
CA GLN A 158 -10.81 7.16 38.36
C GLN A 158 -9.53 6.52 38.96
N GLN A 159 -8.46 7.32 39.05
CA GLN A 159 -7.19 6.91 39.65
C GLN A 159 -7.42 6.51 41.11
N GLN A 160 -6.90 5.34 41.50
CA GLN A 160 -6.79 5.00 42.92
C GLN A 160 -5.55 5.70 43.50
N ALA A 161 -5.56 5.93 44.82
CA ALA A 161 -4.56 6.71 45.56
C ALA A 161 -3.10 6.23 45.44
N SER A 162 -2.84 5.09 44.77
CA SER A 162 -1.52 4.48 44.57
C SER A 162 -0.83 4.83 43.24
N GLY A 163 -1.38 5.76 42.44
CA GLY A 163 -0.80 6.13 41.13
C GLY A 163 -0.98 5.07 40.03
N VAL A 164 -1.65 3.95 40.34
CA VAL A 164 -2.00 2.90 39.38
C VAL A 164 -3.25 3.34 38.60
N GLN A 165 -3.17 3.28 37.28
CA GLN A 165 -4.29 3.59 36.39
C GLN A 165 -5.50 2.69 36.68
N GLY A 166 -6.69 3.27 36.89
CA GLY A 166 -7.92 2.53 37.16
C GLY A 166 -8.35 1.63 35.99
N PRO A 167 -9.17 0.58 36.25
CA PRO A 167 -9.60 -0.35 35.22
C PRO A 167 -10.44 0.33 34.14
N LEU A 168 -10.33 -0.16 32.91
CA LEU A 168 -11.13 0.32 31.77
C LEU A 168 -12.57 -0.16 31.90
N LYS A 169 -13.50 0.78 31.83
CA LYS A 169 -14.93 0.50 31.73
C LYS A 169 -15.35 0.67 30.27
N TYR A 170 -16.27 -0.17 29.82
CA TYR A 170 -16.84 -0.12 28.48
C TYR A 170 -18.34 0.08 28.57
N ARG A 171 -18.90 0.85 27.64
CA ARG A 171 -20.35 0.95 27.49
C ARG A 171 -20.78 0.87 26.04
N GLN A 172 -21.88 0.17 25.83
CA GLN A 172 -22.49 -0.02 24.53
C GLN A 172 -23.72 0.87 24.39
N PHE A 173 -23.78 1.60 23.28
CA PHE A 173 -24.92 2.38 22.83
C PHE A 173 -25.41 1.80 21.51
N ARG A 174 -26.72 1.81 21.29
CA ARG A 174 -27.33 1.16 20.13
C ARG A 174 -27.74 2.20 19.11
N ILE A 175 -27.41 1.96 17.85
CA ILE A 175 -27.81 2.78 16.72
C ILE A 175 -28.71 1.90 15.85
N GLN A 176 -29.93 2.36 15.58
CA GLN A 176 -30.89 1.68 14.72
C GLN A 176 -30.86 2.28 13.32
N LYS A 177 -30.77 1.43 12.30
CA LYS A 177 -30.99 1.80 10.91
C LYS A 177 -32.49 1.66 10.60
N LYS A 178 -33.17 2.77 10.29
CA LYS A 178 -34.59 2.82 9.92
C LYS A 178 -34.73 3.18 8.45
N GLY A 179 -34.87 2.18 7.59
CA GLY A 179 -34.88 2.41 6.14
C GLY A 179 -33.58 3.09 5.68
N ASN A 180 -33.68 4.38 5.36
CA ASN A 180 -32.55 5.21 4.92
C ASN A 180 -32.01 6.14 6.02
N SER A 181 -32.58 6.17 7.23
CA SER A 181 -32.11 6.99 8.35
C SER A 181 -31.42 6.17 9.44
N PHE A 182 -30.67 6.87 10.29
CA PHE A 182 -29.96 6.33 11.45
C PHE A 182 -30.36 7.10 12.71
N VAL A 183 -30.62 6.36 13.79
CA VAL A 183 -31.08 6.92 15.06
C VAL A 183 -30.29 6.28 16.20
N LEU A 184 -29.71 7.08 17.10
CA LEU A 184 -29.20 6.57 18.36
C LEU A 184 -30.38 6.27 19.30
N GLU A 185 -30.44 5.08 19.87
CA GLU A 185 -31.51 4.74 20.82
C GLU A 185 -31.53 5.73 22.00
N GLY A 186 -32.70 6.29 22.29
CA GLY A 186 -32.89 7.34 23.30
C GLY A 186 -32.69 8.77 22.78
N TRP A 187 -32.43 8.96 21.48
CA TRP A 187 -32.46 10.27 20.83
C TRP A 187 -33.69 10.40 19.94
N ASP A 188 -34.31 11.59 19.96
CA ASP A 188 -35.45 11.94 19.11
C ASP A 188 -35.04 12.50 17.73
N ARG A 189 -33.74 12.41 17.40
CA ARG A 189 -33.17 12.92 16.14
C ARG A 189 -32.79 11.78 15.21
N GLU A 190 -33.24 11.87 13.97
CA GLU A 190 -32.83 10.97 12.89
C GLU A 190 -31.84 11.65 11.96
N PHE A 191 -30.90 10.87 11.42
CA PHE A 191 -29.87 11.33 10.51
C PHE A 191 -29.97 10.59 9.17
N PRO A 192 -29.87 11.28 8.02
CA PRO A 192 -29.98 10.65 6.70
C PRO A 192 -28.76 9.80 6.36
N THR A 193 -27.60 10.08 6.96
CA THR A 193 -26.39 9.28 6.79
C THR A 193 -25.77 8.93 8.13
N LEU A 194 -25.13 7.76 8.20
CA LEU A 194 -24.39 7.36 9.39
C LEU A 194 -23.23 8.33 9.67
N ARG A 195 -22.61 8.89 8.63
CA ARG A 195 -21.50 9.82 8.78
C ARG A 195 -21.93 11.08 9.53
N GLU A 196 -23.07 11.66 9.18
CA GLU A 196 -23.63 12.80 9.92
C GLU A 196 -23.91 12.48 11.38
N LEU A 197 -24.48 11.29 11.67
CA LEU A 197 -24.65 10.85 13.05
C LEU A 197 -23.31 10.74 13.79
N LEU A 198 -22.30 10.12 13.19
CA LEU A 198 -20.98 9.96 13.78
C LEU A 198 -20.24 11.29 13.98
N ASP A 199 -20.39 12.23 13.04
CA ASP A 199 -19.82 13.56 13.14
C ASP A 199 -20.46 14.37 14.28
N VAL A 200 -21.77 14.24 14.47
CA VAL A 200 -22.46 14.84 15.63
C VAL A 200 -22.05 14.17 16.94
N LEU A 201 -21.90 12.84 16.95
CA LEU A 201 -21.46 12.12 18.15
C LEU A 201 -20.01 12.44 18.53
N LYS A 202 -19.17 12.82 17.58
CA LYS A 202 -17.76 13.15 17.84
C LYS A 202 -17.65 14.38 18.75
N GLY A 203 -17.13 14.17 19.95
CA GLY A 203 -17.03 15.16 21.01
C GLY A 203 -18.22 15.20 21.97
N CYS A 204 -19.30 14.46 21.71
CA CYS A 204 -20.41 14.33 22.63
C CYS A 204 -20.10 13.39 23.81
N THR A 205 -20.73 13.68 24.94
CA THR A 205 -20.69 12.85 26.14
C THR A 205 -22.02 12.12 26.30
N LEU A 206 -21.98 10.81 26.11
CA LEU A 206 -23.12 9.92 26.28
C LEU A 206 -23.27 9.51 27.74
N LYS A 207 -24.48 9.56 28.29
CA LYS A 207 -24.76 9.15 29.66
C LYS A 207 -25.40 7.77 29.69
N SER A 208 -25.07 6.99 30.70
CA SER A 208 -25.72 5.73 31.01
C SER A 208 -25.80 5.56 32.52
N GLY A 209 -26.96 5.92 33.09
CA GLY A 209 -27.08 6.10 34.54
C GLY A 209 -26.19 7.26 34.99
N ASP A 210 -25.42 7.05 36.06
CA ASP A 210 -24.52 8.07 36.63
C ASP A 210 -23.16 8.17 35.90
N GLU A 211 -22.91 7.29 34.94
CA GLU A 211 -21.65 7.23 34.19
C GLU A 211 -21.75 7.98 32.86
N SER A 212 -20.72 8.79 32.57
CA SER A 212 -20.55 9.54 31.33
C SER A 212 -19.42 8.96 30.45
N PHE A 213 -19.63 8.90 29.13
CA PHE A 213 -18.71 8.36 28.14
C PHE A 213 -18.53 9.35 26.98
N THR A 214 -17.35 9.92 26.83
CA THR A 214 -17.06 10.89 25.75
C THR A 214 -16.66 10.14 24.49
N VAL A 215 -17.26 10.44 23.34
CA VAL A 215 -16.92 9.82 22.05
C VAL A 215 -15.86 10.69 21.36
N LYS A 216 -14.64 10.19 21.16
CA LYS A 216 -13.53 10.98 20.57
C LYS A 216 -13.00 10.41 19.27
N ARG A 217 -12.53 9.16 19.29
CA ARG A 217 -11.79 8.56 18.17
C ARG A 217 -12.33 7.17 17.83
N CYS A 218 -12.60 6.94 16.55
CA CYS A 218 -12.98 5.62 16.07
C CYS A 218 -11.73 4.75 15.94
N CYS A 219 -11.84 3.49 16.32
CA CYS A 219 -10.93 2.44 15.91
C CYS A 219 -11.58 1.67 14.76
N PRO A 220 -11.12 1.80 13.49
CA PRO A 220 -11.67 1.10 12.34
C PRO A 220 -11.13 -0.35 12.23
N PRO A 221 -11.76 -1.24 11.43
CA PRO A 221 -11.20 -2.55 11.11
C PRO A 221 -9.84 -2.42 10.42
N LYS A 222 -8.88 -3.29 10.76
CA LYS A 222 -7.57 -3.38 10.10
C LYS A 222 -7.39 -4.80 9.52
N PRO A 223 -6.73 -4.95 8.36
CA PRO A 223 -6.37 -6.25 7.81
C PRO A 223 -5.54 -7.07 8.80
N GLY A 224 -5.69 -8.40 8.79
CA GLY A 224 -4.94 -9.32 9.66
C GLY A 224 -5.36 -9.30 11.13
N GLU A 225 -6.36 -8.52 11.52
CA GLU A 225 -6.81 -8.46 12.91
C GLU A 225 -7.48 -9.76 13.37
N ILE A 226 -7.14 -10.16 14.59
CA ILE A 226 -7.79 -11.28 15.27
C ILE A 226 -9.25 -10.91 15.55
N SER A 227 -10.16 -11.65 14.95
CA SER A 227 -11.61 -11.54 15.10
C SER A 227 -12.27 -12.92 14.93
N ASP A 228 -13.43 -13.09 15.54
CA ASP A 228 -14.38 -14.19 15.35
C ASP A 228 -15.06 -14.22 13.97
N LEU A 229 -14.81 -13.21 13.13
CA LEU A 229 -15.35 -13.14 11.77
C LEU A 229 -14.60 -14.03 10.78
N LEU A 230 -13.41 -14.53 11.15
CA LEU A 230 -12.56 -15.33 10.28
C LEU A 230 -12.54 -16.81 10.68
N ILE A 231 -12.73 -17.68 9.70
CA ILE A 231 -12.60 -19.13 9.81
C ILE A 231 -11.13 -19.48 9.59
N THR A 232 -10.43 -19.78 10.68
CA THR A 232 -9.04 -20.24 10.61
C THR A 232 -8.98 -21.76 10.52
N ARG A 233 -8.36 -22.28 9.46
CA ARG A 233 -7.94 -23.68 9.43
C ARG A 233 -6.68 -23.82 10.28
N LYS A 234 -6.55 -24.88 11.09
CA LYS A 234 -5.25 -25.23 11.70
C LYS A 234 -4.26 -25.52 10.57
N VAL A 235 -3.49 -24.53 10.17
CA VAL A 235 -2.38 -24.70 9.24
C VAL A 235 -1.23 -25.25 10.07
N LYS A 236 -0.65 -26.41 9.69
CA LYS A 236 0.68 -26.79 10.19
C LYS A 236 1.61 -25.65 9.83
N ASP A 237 2.28 -25.03 10.79
CA ASP A 237 3.22 -23.92 10.60
C ASP A 237 4.09 -24.14 9.36
N SER A 238 3.61 -23.64 8.22
CA SER A 238 4.41 -23.50 7.01
C SER A 238 5.29 -22.31 7.31
N ALA A 239 6.55 -22.59 7.56
CA ALA A 239 7.59 -21.67 8.02
C ALA A 239 7.34 -20.24 7.52
N LYS A 240 6.78 -19.41 8.39
CA LYS A 240 6.80 -17.96 8.19
C LYS A 240 8.27 -17.60 8.13
N GLN A 241 8.79 -17.35 6.94
CA GLN A 241 10.19 -17.03 6.74
C GLN A 241 10.45 -15.61 7.26
N ILE A 242 10.36 -15.35 8.56
CA ILE A 242 10.56 -14.02 9.16
C ILE A 242 11.87 -13.45 8.59
N LEU A 243 11.81 -12.26 7.97
CA LEU A 243 13.04 -11.56 7.57
C LEU A 243 13.80 -11.30 8.87
N ASN A 244 14.98 -11.89 9.03
CA ASN A 244 15.77 -11.68 10.22
C ASN A 244 16.44 -10.30 10.12
N LEU A 245 15.69 -9.27 10.47
CA LEU A 245 16.16 -7.88 10.49
C LEU A 245 17.18 -7.62 11.61
N THR A 246 17.39 -8.56 12.53
CA THR A 246 18.36 -8.41 13.63
C THR A 246 19.80 -8.73 13.22
N GLN A 247 20.00 -9.35 12.05
CA GLN A 247 21.32 -9.65 11.51
C GLN A 247 21.42 -9.13 10.09
N LEU A 248 22.41 -8.26 9.85
CA LEU A 248 22.71 -7.80 8.51
C LEU A 248 23.11 -8.99 7.63
N SER A 249 22.42 -9.17 6.51
CA SER A 249 22.69 -10.22 5.54
C SER A 249 22.62 -9.61 4.14
N PHE A 250 23.77 -9.55 3.49
CA PHE A 250 23.94 -9.15 2.10
C PHE A 250 25.26 -9.73 1.56
N HIS A 251 25.36 -9.88 0.24
CA HIS A 251 26.59 -10.32 -0.39
C HIS A 251 27.67 -9.22 -0.30
N GLN A 252 28.85 -9.57 0.18
CA GLN A 252 30.00 -8.67 0.19
C GLN A 252 30.73 -8.77 -1.15
N ILE A 253 30.67 -7.71 -1.94
CA ILE A 253 31.31 -7.60 -3.24
C ILE A 253 32.73 -7.07 -3.04
N ARG A 254 33.70 -7.73 -3.66
CA ARG A 254 35.11 -7.35 -3.60
C ARG A 254 35.37 -6.15 -4.50
N LYS A 255 36.34 -5.31 -4.10
CA LYS A 255 36.73 -4.11 -4.85
C LYS A 255 37.09 -4.40 -6.31
N ASN A 256 37.76 -5.52 -6.58
CA ASN A 256 38.20 -5.91 -7.92
C ASN A 256 37.07 -6.44 -8.81
N GLU A 257 35.89 -6.73 -8.23
CA GLU A 257 34.72 -7.18 -8.98
C GLU A 257 33.92 -6.01 -9.55
N ILE A 258 34.11 -4.77 -9.05
CA ILE A 258 33.38 -3.59 -9.51
C ILE A 258 34.26 -2.57 -10.23
N THR A 259 33.74 -2.05 -11.34
CA THR A 259 34.33 -0.90 -12.06
C THR A 259 33.35 0.25 -12.06
N GLN A 260 33.76 1.39 -11.50
CA GLN A 260 32.97 2.63 -11.50
C GLN A 260 33.20 3.39 -12.81
N ARG A 261 32.11 3.87 -13.42
CA ARG A 261 32.09 4.60 -14.70
C ARG A 261 31.52 6.01 -14.49
N ALA A 262 30.60 6.44 -15.34
CA ALA A 262 30.09 7.81 -15.37
C ALA A 262 29.25 8.16 -14.13
N HIS A 263 29.30 9.43 -13.71
CA HIS A 263 28.41 9.95 -12.67
C HIS A 263 27.00 10.19 -13.24
N LEU A 264 25.99 9.56 -12.64
CA LEU A 264 24.59 9.61 -13.09
C LEU A 264 23.77 10.65 -12.33
N GLY A 265 24.14 10.98 -11.09
CA GLY A 265 23.41 11.96 -10.28
C GLY A 265 23.71 11.83 -8.80
N GLN A 266 23.00 12.64 -7.99
CA GLN A 266 23.16 12.68 -6.54
C GLN A 266 21.86 12.22 -5.86
N GLY A 267 21.97 11.27 -4.95
CA GLY A 267 20.92 10.86 -4.03
C GLY A 267 21.03 11.57 -2.68
N THR A 268 20.16 11.24 -1.72
CA THR A 268 20.33 11.76 -0.36
C THR A 268 21.60 11.19 0.26
N ARG A 269 22.58 12.05 0.53
CA ARG A 269 23.90 11.71 1.10
C ARG A 269 24.67 10.64 0.31
N THR A 270 24.34 10.47 -0.96
CA THR A 270 24.92 9.44 -1.84
C THR A 270 25.20 10.03 -3.22
N ASN A 271 26.23 9.52 -3.89
CA ASN A 271 26.54 9.81 -5.28
C ASN A 271 26.28 8.55 -6.11
N ILE A 272 25.63 8.70 -7.25
CA ILE A 272 25.14 7.59 -8.08
C ILE A 272 25.99 7.52 -9.33
N TYR A 273 26.57 6.35 -9.60
CA TYR A 273 27.42 6.10 -10.76
C TYR A 273 26.92 4.90 -11.57
N ASP A 274 27.18 4.95 -12.87
CA ASP A 274 27.18 3.78 -13.74
C ASP A 274 28.35 2.87 -13.36
N GLY A 275 28.20 1.56 -13.51
CA GLY A 275 29.27 0.62 -13.22
C GLY A 275 29.08 -0.75 -13.84
N VAL A 276 30.11 -1.59 -13.65
CA VAL A 276 30.09 -3.00 -14.05
C VAL A 276 30.47 -3.85 -12.86
N LEU A 277 29.70 -4.92 -12.65
CA LEU A 277 30.02 -6.02 -11.75
C LEU A 277 30.50 -7.22 -12.57
N THR A 278 31.68 -7.73 -12.25
CA THR A 278 32.25 -8.94 -12.85
C THR A 278 31.88 -10.13 -11.98
N VAL A 279 31.08 -11.05 -12.50
CA VAL A 279 30.67 -12.27 -11.80
C VAL A 279 31.52 -13.43 -12.30
N CYS A 280 32.39 -13.96 -11.43
CA CYS A 280 33.10 -15.21 -11.72
C CYS A 280 32.14 -16.39 -11.49
N GLY A 281 31.93 -17.24 -12.50
CA GLY A 281 31.16 -18.47 -12.33
C GLY A 281 31.78 -19.35 -11.24
N ALA A 282 30.97 -19.88 -10.33
CA ALA A 282 31.41 -20.78 -9.27
C ALA A 282 31.91 -22.11 -9.87
N GLY A 283 33.17 -22.15 -10.30
CA GLY A 283 33.99 -23.35 -10.31
C GLY A 283 34.39 -23.67 -8.87
N GLY A 284 34.35 -24.95 -8.52
CA GLY A 284 34.43 -25.46 -7.15
C GLY A 284 35.61 -24.94 -6.32
N VAL A 285 35.39 -25.00 -5.01
CA VAL A 285 36.41 -24.90 -3.97
C VAL A 285 37.49 -25.96 -4.20
N GLU A 286 38.73 -25.62 -3.84
CA GLU A 286 39.97 -26.44 -3.80
C GLU A 286 40.87 -26.32 -5.05
N ASP A 287 41.77 -25.33 -5.05
CA ASP A 287 43.22 -25.60 -4.92
C ASP A 287 44.04 -24.29 -4.91
N GLU A 288 44.78 -24.06 -3.81
CA GLU A 288 45.88 -23.09 -3.78
C GLU A 288 47.11 -23.68 -4.47
N ALA A 289 47.14 -23.65 -5.80
CA ALA A 289 48.37 -23.68 -6.59
C ALA A 289 48.03 -23.55 -8.08
N GLU A 290 48.32 -22.39 -8.68
CA GLU A 290 49.05 -22.36 -9.95
C GLU A 290 49.40 -20.92 -10.32
N TYR A 291 50.69 -20.64 -10.18
CA TYR A 291 51.39 -19.49 -10.71
C TYR A 291 51.79 -19.87 -12.15
N PHE A 292 51.32 -19.10 -13.15
CA PHE A 292 51.56 -19.20 -14.60
C PHE A 292 50.69 -20.15 -15.45
N SER A 293 49.61 -19.61 -16.02
CA SER A 293 49.04 -20.09 -17.29
C SER A 293 48.31 -18.96 -18.03
N THR A 294 48.94 -18.47 -19.09
CA THR A 294 48.38 -17.51 -20.07
C THR A 294 47.47 -18.25 -21.05
N GLU A 295 46.21 -18.54 -20.69
CA GLU A 295 45.12 -18.76 -21.66
C GLU A 295 43.77 -18.31 -21.07
N GLN A 296 43.14 -17.32 -21.73
CA GLN A 296 41.88 -16.70 -21.35
C GLN A 296 40.71 -17.66 -21.57
N ASN A 297 40.34 -18.42 -20.54
CA ASN A 297 39.03 -19.06 -20.48
C ASN A 297 38.07 -18.13 -19.72
N ASN A 298 37.61 -17.09 -20.42
CA ASN A 298 36.81 -15.99 -19.88
C ASN A 298 35.35 -16.44 -19.64
N ASN A 299 35.12 -17.20 -18.57
CA ASN A 299 33.77 -17.41 -18.01
C ASN A 299 33.38 -16.31 -17.01
N SER A 300 34.02 -15.14 -17.07
CA SER A 300 33.64 -13.95 -16.32
C SER A 300 32.46 -13.28 -17.04
N ARG A 301 31.32 -13.19 -16.36
CA ARG A 301 30.14 -12.50 -16.89
C ARG A 301 30.12 -11.08 -16.33
N GLU A 302 30.26 -10.10 -17.22
CA GLU A 302 30.08 -8.69 -16.85
C GLU A 302 28.58 -8.35 -16.81
N MET A 303 28.19 -7.60 -15.79
CA MET A 303 26.83 -7.13 -15.58
C MET A 303 26.84 -5.62 -15.33
N HIS A 304 26.00 -4.89 -16.07
CA HIS A 304 25.80 -3.46 -15.84
C HIS A 304 25.03 -3.24 -14.53
N VAL A 305 25.53 -2.32 -13.70
CA VAL A 305 25.03 -2.04 -12.36
C VAL A 305 25.02 -0.54 -12.06
N VAL A 306 24.22 -0.14 -11.09
CA VAL A 306 24.27 1.19 -10.48
C VAL A 306 25.06 1.10 -9.18
N LEU A 307 26.02 2.01 -9.01
CA LEU A 307 26.84 2.13 -7.81
C LEU A 307 26.36 3.35 -7.01
N LYS A 308 25.73 3.12 -5.86
CA LYS A 308 25.36 4.18 -4.91
C LYS A 308 26.44 4.30 -3.85
N VAL A 309 27.24 5.34 -3.94
CA VAL A 309 28.39 5.59 -3.05
C VAL A 309 27.97 6.54 -1.93
N LEU A 310 28.05 6.09 -0.67
CA LEU A 310 27.78 6.93 0.49
C LEU A 310 28.84 8.06 0.57
N ASP A 311 28.38 9.29 0.80
CA ASP A 311 29.28 10.43 0.94
C ASP A 311 30.25 10.22 2.13
N PRO A 312 31.57 10.36 1.94
CA PRO A 312 32.56 10.17 2.99
C PRO A 312 32.40 11.09 4.21
N SER A 313 31.67 12.21 4.10
CA SER A 313 31.32 13.10 5.21
C SER A 313 30.23 12.54 6.13
N HIS A 314 29.49 11.53 5.67
CA HIS A 314 28.33 10.93 6.35
C HIS A 314 28.58 9.48 6.78
N ARG A 315 29.78 9.17 7.28
CA ARG A 315 30.11 7.80 7.75
C ARG A 315 29.36 7.39 9.01
N ASP A 316 28.90 8.36 9.79
CA ASP A 316 28.09 8.19 11.00
C ASP A 316 26.78 7.42 10.72
N ILE A 317 26.26 7.50 9.49
CA ILE A 317 25.04 6.81 9.07
C ILE A 317 25.31 5.54 8.23
N ALA A 318 26.55 5.07 8.14
CA ALA A 318 26.89 3.89 7.34
C ALA A 318 26.11 2.64 7.77
N LEU A 319 25.78 2.51 9.06
CA LEU A 319 24.97 1.40 9.56
C LEU A 319 23.56 1.40 8.93
N ALA A 320 22.87 2.54 8.92
CA ALA A 320 21.53 2.65 8.32
C ALA A 320 21.55 2.41 6.80
N PHE A 321 22.65 2.78 6.14
CA PHE A 321 22.88 2.47 4.73
C PHE A 321 23.02 0.95 4.50
N PHE A 322 23.77 0.24 5.35
CA PHE A 322 23.90 -1.23 5.28
C PHE A 322 22.63 -1.97 5.71
N GLU A 323 21.86 -1.44 6.67
CA GLU A 323 20.54 -1.98 7.03
C GLU A 323 19.60 -1.95 5.83
N THR A 324 19.61 -0.86 5.07
CA THR A 324 18.82 -0.75 3.83
C THR A 324 19.29 -1.77 2.79
N ALA A 325 20.61 -1.88 2.56
CA ALA A 325 21.17 -2.85 1.63
C ALA A 325 20.79 -4.29 2.01
N SER A 326 20.90 -4.61 3.30
CA SER A 326 20.51 -5.90 3.88
C SER A 326 19.05 -6.19 3.60
N LEU A 327 18.16 -5.26 3.95
CA LEU A 327 16.73 -5.40 3.77
C LEU A 327 16.36 -5.63 2.30
N MET A 328 16.89 -4.82 1.40
CA MET A 328 16.57 -4.88 -0.04
C MET A 328 17.18 -6.10 -0.72
N SER A 329 18.37 -6.57 -0.30
CA SER A 329 18.99 -7.78 -0.87
C SER A 329 18.22 -9.07 -0.52
N GLN A 330 17.44 -9.07 0.56
CA GLN A 330 16.63 -10.22 0.98
C GLN A 330 15.24 -10.26 0.31
N VAL A 331 14.87 -9.23 -0.44
CA VAL A 331 13.57 -9.13 -1.12
C VAL A 331 13.79 -9.23 -2.62
N SER A 332 13.20 -10.26 -3.23
CA SER A 332 13.18 -10.41 -4.69
C SER A 332 11.75 -10.26 -5.19
N HIS A 333 11.53 -9.27 -6.04
CA HIS A 333 10.24 -9.05 -6.69
C HIS A 333 10.44 -8.48 -8.10
N VAL A 334 9.55 -8.83 -9.02
CA VAL A 334 9.64 -8.43 -10.43
C VAL A 334 9.63 -6.90 -10.62
N HIS A 335 8.98 -6.18 -9.70
CA HIS A 335 8.87 -4.72 -9.66
C HIS A 335 9.78 -4.05 -8.62
N LEU A 336 10.79 -4.73 -8.09
CA LEU A 336 11.81 -4.15 -7.21
C LEU A 336 13.18 -4.26 -7.89
N ALA A 337 13.97 -3.20 -7.83
CA ALA A 337 15.34 -3.21 -8.29
C ALA A 337 16.19 -4.07 -7.35
N PHE A 338 16.84 -5.11 -7.89
CA PHE A 338 17.62 -6.03 -7.10
C PHE A 338 18.91 -5.39 -6.59
N VAL A 339 19.14 -5.47 -5.28
CA VAL A 339 20.40 -5.08 -4.65
C VAL A 339 21.33 -6.30 -4.63
N HIS A 340 22.37 -6.27 -5.48
CA HIS A 340 23.35 -7.35 -5.60
C HIS A 340 24.20 -7.52 -4.34
N GLY A 341 24.46 -6.43 -3.62
CA GLY A 341 25.27 -6.46 -2.41
C GLY A 341 25.94 -5.14 -2.12
N VAL A 342 26.98 -5.20 -1.30
CA VAL A 342 27.73 -4.03 -0.84
C VAL A 342 29.22 -4.26 -1.06
N CYS A 343 29.90 -3.25 -1.59
CA CYS A 343 31.36 -3.19 -1.62
C CYS A 343 31.85 -2.13 -0.62
N VAL A 344 32.77 -2.52 0.26
CA VAL A 344 33.47 -1.60 1.17
C VAL A 344 34.89 -1.43 0.68
N ARG A 345 35.23 -0.24 0.19
CA ARG A 345 36.53 0.11 -0.39
C ARG A 345 37.24 1.12 0.50
N GLY A 346 37.99 0.63 1.49
CA GLY A 346 38.66 1.50 2.47
C GLY A 346 37.62 2.30 3.25
N SER A 347 37.46 3.58 2.92
CA SER A 347 36.44 4.46 3.49
C SER A 347 35.13 4.58 2.70
N GLU A 348 35.07 4.04 1.49
CA GLU A 348 33.91 4.18 0.62
C GLU A 348 32.97 2.99 0.82
N ASN A 349 31.71 3.30 1.12
CA ASN A 349 30.65 2.31 1.25
C ASN A 349 29.77 2.40 -0.01
N ILE A 350 29.69 1.31 -0.77
CA ILE A 350 29.06 1.29 -2.09
C ILE A 350 27.97 0.22 -2.09
N MET A 351 26.72 0.61 -2.35
CA MET A 351 25.65 -0.33 -2.64
C MET A 351 25.60 -0.57 -4.15
N VAL A 352 25.50 -1.85 -4.54
CA VAL A 352 25.48 -2.28 -5.94
C VAL A 352 24.06 -2.75 -6.28
N GLU A 353 23.36 -1.98 -7.10
CA GLU A 353 21.97 -2.20 -7.51
C GLU A 353 21.92 -2.56 -9.00
N GLU A 354 20.87 -3.27 -9.43
CA GLU A 354 20.66 -3.55 -10.85
C GLU A 354 20.53 -2.26 -11.69
N PHE A 355 21.06 -2.28 -12.90
CA PHE A 355 20.89 -1.18 -13.85
C PHE A 355 19.56 -1.30 -14.62
N VAL A 356 18.75 -0.24 -14.60
CA VAL A 356 17.47 -0.17 -15.30
C VAL A 356 17.54 0.85 -16.45
N GLU A 357 17.35 0.35 -17.67
CA GLU A 357 17.76 1.00 -18.92
C GLU A 357 17.29 2.45 -19.11
N HIS A 358 16.02 2.75 -18.83
CA HIS A 358 15.47 4.08 -19.12
C HIS A 358 15.47 5.02 -17.92
N GLY A 359 16.04 4.61 -16.79
CA GLY A 359 16.20 5.45 -15.61
C GLY A 359 14.87 5.90 -14.98
N PRO A 360 14.90 7.01 -14.21
CA PRO A 360 13.76 7.48 -13.42
C PRO A 360 12.54 7.93 -14.23
N LEU A 361 11.35 7.61 -13.72
CA LEU A 361 10.05 7.95 -14.30
C LEU A 361 9.84 9.47 -14.37
N ASP A 362 10.29 10.21 -13.36
CA ASP A 362 10.12 11.66 -13.31
C ASP A 362 10.84 12.39 -14.46
N VAL A 363 11.96 11.84 -14.94
CA VAL A 363 12.70 12.34 -16.11
C VAL A 363 11.87 12.13 -17.38
N LEU A 364 11.29 10.94 -17.57
CA LEU A 364 10.43 10.64 -18.73
C LEU A 364 9.19 11.55 -18.73
N LEU A 365 8.51 11.69 -17.59
CA LEU A 365 7.30 12.51 -17.47
C LEU A 365 7.55 13.97 -17.81
N ARG A 366 8.69 14.54 -17.38
CA ARG A 366 9.08 15.90 -17.77
C ARG A 366 9.39 16.02 -19.25
N LYS A 367 10.07 15.00 -19.82
CA LYS A 367 10.43 14.98 -21.25
C LYS A 367 9.20 14.89 -22.15
N GLU A 368 8.22 14.07 -21.78
CA GLU A 368 6.98 13.84 -22.54
C GLU A 368 5.78 14.60 -21.95
N LYS A 369 6.03 15.74 -21.30
CA LYS A 369 5.01 16.55 -20.62
C LYS A 369 3.85 16.86 -21.58
N GLY A 370 2.63 16.56 -21.14
CA GLY A 370 1.41 16.73 -21.95
C GLY A 370 1.19 15.74 -23.10
N ARG A 371 2.14 14.84 -23.41
CA ARG A 371 2.01 13.82 -24.47
C ARG A 371 1.57 12.46 -23.96
N VAL A 372 1.82 12.18 -22.68
CA VAL A 372 1.47 10.92 -22.04
C VAL A 372 -0.02 10.92 -21.67
N THR A 373 -0.74 9.88 -22.12
CA THR A 373 -2.18 9.75 -21.86
C THR A 373 -2.48 9.44 -20.39
N VAL A 374 -3.67 9.79 -19.92
CA VAL A 374 -4.14 9.40 -18.58
C VAL A 374 -4.15 7.88 -18.42
N GLY A 375 -4.51 7.16 -19.49
CA GLY A 375 -4.49 5.70 -19.49
C GLY A 375 -3.12 5.12 -19.20
N TRP A 376 -2.08 5.61 -19.90
CA TRP A 376 -0.70 5.21 -19.63
C TRP A 376 -0.26 5.53 -18.19
N LYS A 377 -0.65 6.69 -17.67
CA LYS A 377 -0.37 7.12 -16.28
C LYS A 377 -0.99 6.20 -15.23
N ILE A 378 -2.16 5.64 -15.50
CA ILE A 378 -2.79 4.66 -14.59
C ILE A 378 -2.07 3.30 -14.74
N THR A 379 -1.74 2.88 -15.97
CA THR A 379 -0.99 1.64 -16.24
C THR A 379 0.37 1.62 -15.55
N ILE A 380 1.17 2.67 -15.66
CA ILE A 380 2.50 2.77 -15.02
C ILE A 380 2.44 2.71 -13.49
N SER A 381 1.31 3.09 -12.89
CA SER A 381 1.14 3.20 -11.43
C SER A 381 0.72 1.89 -10.76
N SER A 382 0.17 0.93 -11.51
CA SER A 382 -0.41 -0.31 -10.97
C SER A 382 0.60 -1.35 -10.46
N PRO A 383 1.82 -1.48 -11.02
CA PRO A 383 2.84 -2.38 -10.51
C PRO A 383 3.28 -2.15 -9.06
N LEU A 384 3.18 -0.90 -8.55
CA LEU A 384 3.73 -0.56 -7.22
C LEU A 384 2.86 -1.08 -6.07
N PRO A 385 1.53 -0.86 -6.04
CA PRO A 385 0.69 -1.48 -5.03
C PRO A 385 0.74 -3.00 -5.04
N ASP A 386 0.93 -3.61 -6.22
CA ASP A 386 1.18 -5.04 -6.34
C ASP A 386 2.45 -5.44 -5.61
N PHE A 387 3.59 -4.79 -5.87
CA PHE A 387 4.84 -5.02 -5.11
C PHE A 387 4.64 -4.90 -3.59
N PHE A 388 4.03 -3.81 -3.12
CA PHE A 388 3.82 -3.62 -1.68
C PHE A 388 2.86 -4.62 -1.05
N PHE A 389 1.99 -5.23 -1.87
CA PHE A 389 1.04 -6.23 -1.44
C PHE A 389 1.60 -7.67 -1.52
N SER A 390 2.37 -7.98 -2.57
CA SER A 390 2.96 -9.29 -2.83
C SER A 390 4.26 -9.53 -2.07
N ALA A 391 4.98 -8.45 -1.73
CA ALA A 391 6.11 -8.53 -0.82
C ALA A 391 5.62 -9.19 0.48
N PRO A 392 6.28 -10.25 0.98
CA PRO A 392 5.76 -11.16 2.01
C PRO A 392 5.07 -10.41 3.16
N GLN A 393 3.73 -10.37 3.13
CA GLN A 393 2.97 -9.36 3.85
C GLN A 393 2.49 -9.83 5.22
N GLU A 394 2.34 -8.83 6.09
CA GLU A 394 1.62 -8.76 7.37
C GLU A 394 2.41 -9.01 8.66
N ASP A 395 3.40 -9.91 8.71
CA ASP A 395 4.22 -10.09 9.94
C ASP A 395 5.63 -9.46 9.86
N LYS A 396 6.03 -8.87 8.73
CA LYS A 396 7.43 -8.46 8.50
C LYS A 396 7.71 -6.95 8.36
N ASN A 397 6.69 -6.09 8.35
CA ASN A 397 6.85 -4.63 8.27
C ASN A 397 7.91 -4.14 7.26
N LEU A 398 7.93 -4.68 6.03
CA LEU A 398 8.79 -4.12 4.98
C LEU A 398 8.27 -2.72 4.63
N VAL A 399 9.02 -1.69 5.02
CA VAL A 399 8.72 -0.29 4.72
C VAL A 399 9.80 0.23 3.79
N HIS A 400 9.41 0.80 2.67
CA HIS A 400 10.33 1.38 1.71
C HIS A 400 10.84 2.74 2.19
N GLY A 401 9.94 3.63 2.65
CA GLY A 401 10.29 4.91 3.26
C GLY A 401 10.72 6.02 2.28
N ASN A 402 10.82 5.72 0.98
CA ASN A 402 11.18 6.71 -0.04
C ASN A 402 10.49 6.46 -1.40
N VAL A 403 9.15 6.37 -1.40
CA VAL A 403 8.38 6.16 -2.65
C VAL A 403 8.14 7.52 -3.34
N CYS A 404 8.72 7.70 -4.53
CA CYS A 404 8.55 8.89 -5.39
C CYS A 404 8.90 8.54 -6.84
N ALA A 405 8.50 9.34 -7.83
CA ALA A 405 8.75 9.02 -9.24
C ALA A 405 10.23 9.04 -9.61
N LYS A 406 11.10 9.71 -8.84
CA LYS A 406 12.56 9.63 -8.97
C LYS A 406 13.12 8.23 -8.68
N ASN A 407 12.44 7.49 -7.80
CA ASN A 407 12.83 6.13 -7.42
C ASN A 407 12.05 5.07 -8.21
N ILE A 408 11.12 5.45 -9.09
CA ILE A 408 10.48 4.51 -10.02
C ILE A 408 11.32 4.48 -11.28
N LEU A 409 11.95 3.34 -11.56
CA LEU A 409 12.81 3.13 -12.73
C LEU A 409 12.03 2.44 -13.85
N LEU A 410 12.23 2.89 -15.08
CA LEU A 410 11.58 2.38 -16.28
C LEU A 410 12.43 1.30 -16.96
N ALA A 411 12.00 0.04 -16.89
CA ALA A 411 12.63 -1.02 -17.70
C ALA A 411 12.06 -1.05 -19.13
N ARG A 412 10.80 -0.65 -19.31
CA ARG A 412 10.18 -0.45 -20.64
C ARG A 412 9.28 0.78 -20.61
N LYS A 413 9.44 1.68 -21.58
CA LYS A 413 8.64 2.93 -21.66
C LYS A 413 7.18 2.69 -22.01
N GLY A 414 6.89 1.69 -22.85
CA GLY A 414 5.51 1.42 -23.30
C GLY A 414 4.83 2.61 -23.98
N LEU A 415 5.61 3.41 -24.71
CA LEU A 415 5.11 4.53 -25.53
C LEU A 415 4.98 4.16 -27.02
N GLU A 416 5.47 2.97 -27.39
CA GLU A 416 5.38 2.41 -28.73
C GLU A 416 4.10 1.58 -28.87
N ASP A 417 3.58 1.46 -30.09
CA ASP A 417 2.31 0.79 -30.36
C ASP A 417 2.31 -0.66 -29.84
N GLY A 418 1.38 -0.96 -28.92
CA GLY A 418 1.16 -2.29 -28.36
C GLY A 418 2.09 -2.69 -27.20
N ALA A 419 3.08 -1.88 -26.83
CA ALA A 419 3.98 -2.18 -25.72
C ALA A 419 3.44 -1.64 -24.38
N LEU A 420 3.29 -2.50 -23.37
CA LEU A 420 2.96 -2.07 -22.01
C LEU A 420 4.21 -1.56 -21.28
N PRO A 421 4.11 -0.47 -20.52
CA PRO A 421 5.22 0.00 -19.73
C PRO A 421 5.55 -0.98 -18.60
N PHE A 422 6.80 -1.01 -18.17
CA PHE A 422 7.26 -1.85 -17.07
C PHE A 422 8.20 -1.07 -16.18
N VAL A 423 7.93 -1.09 -14.87
CA VAL A 423 8.70 -0.36 -13.86
C VAL A 423 9.23 -1.25 -12.77
N LYS A 424 10.30 -0.77 -12.15
CA LYS A 424 10.88 -1.28 -10.92
C LYS A 424 11.07 -0.14 -9.92
N LEU A 425 10.81 -0.39 -8.65
CA LEU A 425 11.13 0.54 -7.57
C LEU A 425 12.61 0.37 -7.21
N SER A 426 13.39 1.45 -7.22
CA SER A 426 14.77 1.49 -6.75
C SER A 426 14.85 1.40 -5.24
N ASP A 427 15.97 0.94 -4.67
CA ASP A 427 16.16 0.98 -3.22
C ASP A 427 15.99 2.40 -2.64
N PRO A 428 15.54 2.52 -1.38
CA PRO A 428 15.25 3.83 -0.79
C PRO A 428 16.50 4.65 -0.44
N GLY A 429 17.69 4.06 -0.55
CA GLY A 429 18.97 4.64 -0.17
C GLY A 429 19.08 4.82 1.34
N VAL A 430 19.54 5.99 1.78
CA VAL A 430 19.60 6.31 3.21
C VAL A 430 18.19 6.51 3.76
N SER A 431 17.82 5.71 4.77
CA SER A 431 16.54 5.84 5.49
C SER A 431 16.32 7.26 6.01
N PHE A 432 15.08 7.75 5.93
CA PHE A 432 14.78 9.08 6.47
C PHE A 432 14.92 9.16 7.99
N THR A 433 14.96 8.02 8.69
CA THR A 433 15.03 7.96 10.16
C THR A 433 16.35 8.51 10.71
N VAL A 434 17.41 8.52 9.90
CA VAL A 434 18.73 9.08 10.26
C VAL A 434 19.00 10.46 9.65
N LEU A 435 18.01 11.04 8.97
CA LEU A 435 18.11 12.38 8.39
C LEU A 435 17.77 13.46 9.40
N SER A 436 18.34 14.65 9.19
CA SER A 436 18.00 15.83 9.95
C SER A 436 16.51 16.18 9.76
N ARG A 437 15.98 16.99 10.67
CA ARG A 437 14.59 17.44 10.56
C ARG A 437 14.38 18.30 9.31
N GLU A 438 15.36 19.12 8.95
CA GLU A 438 15.35 19.99 7.78
C GLU A 438 15.33 19.17 6.49
N GLU A 439 16.17 18.14 6.39
CA GLU A 439 16.17 17.20 5.25
C GLU A 439 14.82 16.47 5.12
N ARG A 440 14.21 16.08 6.25
CA ARG A 440 12.87 15.49 6.27
C ARG A 440 11.81 16.48 5.79
N VAL A 441 11.85 17.72 6.27
CA VAL A 441 10.92 18.79 5.82
C VAL A 441 11.06 19.06 4.33
N ASP A 442 12.27 18.99 3.77
CA ASP A 442 12.45 19.20 2.33
C ASP A 442 11.77 18.13 1.47
N ARG A 443 11.65 16.90 1.99
CA ARG A 443 10.92 15.79 1.36
C ARG A 443 9.39 15.94 1.36
N ILE A 444 8.83 17.00 1.95
CA ILE A 444 7.40 17.30 1.82
C ILE A 444 7.10 17.66 0.35
N PRO A 445 6.10 17.02 -0.32
CA PRO A 445 4.99 16.29 0.29
C PRO A 445 5.05 14.75 0.31
N TRP A 446 6.16 14.11 -0.07
CA TRP A 446 6.25 12.64 -0.10
C TRP A 446 6.40 12.03 1.29
N ILE A 447 7.10 12.68 2.22
CA ILE A 447 7.20 12.20 3.59
C ILE A 447 5.86 12.37 4.32
N ALA A 448 5.41 11.35 5.04
CA ALA A 448 4.14 11.43 5.76
C ALA A 448 4.24 12.42 6.95
N PRO A 449 3.17 13.16 7.29
CA PRO A 449 3.18 14.17 8.35
C PRO A 449 3.63 13.63 9.72
N GLU A 450 3.27 12.38 10.04
CA GLU A 450 3.67 11.72 11.27
C GLU A 450 5.17 11.40 11.34
N CYS A 451 5.82 11.15 10.19
CA CYS A 451 7.25 10.85 10.08
C CYS A 451 8.14 12.11 10.15
N VAL A 452 7.58 13.28 9.79
CA VAL A 452 8.25 14.58 10.01
C VAL A 452 8.31 14.89 11.50
N ARG A 453 7.24 14.57 12.24
CA ARG A 453 7.14 14.82 13.70
C ARG A 453 8.02 13.87 14.49
N ASP A 454 7.95 12.58 14.17
CA ASP A 454 8.68 11.53 14.88
C ASP A 454 9.08 10.42 13.90
N VAL A 455 10.39 10.13 13.87
CA VAL A 455 10.98 9.11 13.00
C VAL A 455 10.54 7.69 13.38
N GLY A 456 10.10 7.48 14.63
CA GLY A 456 9.57 6.20 15.11
C GLY A 456 8.26 5.78 14.44
N ASN A 457 7.60 6.69 13.73
CA ASN A 457 6.34 6.42 13.00
C ASN A 457 6.55 5.82 11.59
N LEU A 458 7.78 5.42 11.23
CA LEU A 458 8.03 4.69 10.00
C LEU A 458 7.18 3.41 9.95
N SER A 459 6.28 3.34 8.97
CA SER A 459 5.35 2.22 8.82
C SER A 459 4.87 2.12 7.37
N THR A 460 4.20 1.02 7.02
CA THR A 460 3.55 0.88 5.71
C THR A 460 2.49 1.95 5.46
N ALA A 461 1.98 2.62 6.51
CA ALA A 461 1.11 3.77 6.37
C ALA A 461 1.83 4.95 5.71
N ALA A 462 3.11 5.17 6.03
CA ALA A 462 3.93 6.21 5.42
C ALA A 462 4.11 5.96 3.92
N ASP A 463 4.37 4.71 3.51
CA ASP A 463 4.49 4.35 2.09
C ASP A 463 3.18 4.57 1.31
N LYS A 464 2.01 4.34 1.92
CA LYS A 464 0.71 4.66 1.30
C LYS A 464 0.56 6.16 1.04
N TRP A 465 1.03 6.99 1.97
CA TRP A 465 1.04 8.44 1.78
C TRP A 465 1.98 8.83 0.65
N SER A 466 3.24 8.35 0.69
CA SER A 466 4.24 8.60 -0.35
C SER A 466 3.75 8.14 -1.72
N PHE A 467 3.08 7.00 -1.80
CA PHE A 467 2.43 6.51 -3.01
C PHE A 467 1.32 7.43 -3.51
N GLY A 468 0.45 7.94 -2.62
CA GLY A 468 -0.57 8.95 -2.98
C GLY A 468 0.04 10.22 -3.56
N THR A 469 1.13 10.73 -2.98
CA THR A 469 1.89 11.86 -3.54
C THR A 469 2.54 11.51 -4.88
N THR A 470 3.04 10.28 -5.03
CA THR A 470 3.64 9.80 -6.27
C THR A 470 2.61 9.69 -7.40
N LEU A 471 1.37 9.28 -7.10
CA LEU A 471 0.28 9.32 -8.07
C LEU A 471 -0.01 10.74 -8.56
N LEU A 472 0.02 11.74 -7.66
CA LEU A 472 -0.11 13.15 -8.04
C LEU A 472 1.05 13.62 -8.92
N GLU A 473 2.27 13.23 -8.55
CA GLU A 473 3.48 13.50 -9.34
C GLU A 473 3.33 12.96 -10.77
N ILE A 474 2.82 11.73 -10.93
CA ILE A 474 2.55 11.12 -12.24
C ILE A 474 1.43 11.88 -12.98
N CYS A 475 0.36 12.26 -12.29
CA CYS A 475 -0.75 13.02 -12.88
C CYS A 475 -0.28 14.36 -13.45
N PHE A 476 0.61 15.05 -12.74
CA PHE A 476 1.11 16.39 -13.07
C PHE A 476 2.45 16.38 -13.83
N ASP A 477 2.81 15.28 -14.52
CA ASP A 477 4.02 15.20 -15.36
C ASP A 477 5.32 15.54 -14.59
N ALA A 478 5.40 15.02 -13.36
CA ALA A 478 6.47 15.25 -12.38
C ALA A 478 6.62 16.72 -11.90
N ASP A 479 5.57 17.53 -12.08
CA ASP A 479 5.43 18.84 -11.47
C ASP A 479 4.73 18.72 -10.11
N VAL A 480 5.53 18.62 -9.06
CA VAL A 480 5.03 18.24 -7.73
C VAL A 480 4.56 19.49 -6.97
N PRO A 481 3.31 19.52 -6.46
CA PRO A 481 2.85 20.59 -5.61
C PRO A 481 3.80 20.80 -4.41
N LEU A 482 4.00 22.06 -4.01
CA LEU A 482 4.86 22.47 -2.88
C LEU A 482 6.38 22.33 -3.10
N LYS A 483 6.85 21.86 -4.26
CA LYS A 483 8.29 21.72 -4.54
C LYS A 483 9.06 23.03 -4.38
N GLU A 484 8.49 24.14 -4.85
CA GLU A 484 9.11 25.48 -4.79
C GLU A 484 8.86 26.24 -3.48
N ARG A 485 8.17 25.61 -2.52
CA ARG A 485 7.85 26.24 -1.23
C ARG A 485 9.02 26.14 -0.27
N THR A 486 9.18 27.17 0.54
CA THR A 486 10.18 27.18 1.63
C THR A 486 9.88 26.09 2.66
N PRO A 487 10.88 25.59 3.41
CA PRO A 487 10.66 24.62 4.49
C PRO A 487 9.56 25.05 5.47
N SER A 488 9.53 26.31 5.89
CA SER A 488 8.50 26.84 6.80
C SER A 488 7.09 26.85 6.21
N GLU A 489 6.96 27.08 4.89
CA GLU A 489 5.66 26.97 4.21
C GLU A 489 5.19 25.51 4.12
N LYS A 490 6.11 24.58 3.86
CA LYS A 490 5.85 23.13 3.82
C LYS A 490 5.38 22.63 5.20
N GLU A 491 6.02 23.07 6.27
CA GLU A 491 5.60 22.75 7.65
C GLU A 491 4.21 23.30 7.97
N ARG A 492 3.99 24.59 7.68
CA ARG A 492 2.71 25.24 7.91
C ARG A 492 1.57 24.57 7.14
N PHE A 493 1.86 24.04 5.95
CA PHE A 493 0.91 23.25 5.17
C PHE A 493 0.46 21.99 5.93
N TYR A 494 1.38 21.27 6.59
CA TYR A 494 1.05 20.12 7.44
C TYR A 494 0.39 20.50 8.76
N GLU A 495 0.83 21.58 9.41
CA GLU A 495 0.20 22.09 10.65
C GLU A 495 -1.27 22.41 10.45
N LYS A 496 -1.60 23.07 9.32
CA LYS A 496 -2.97 23.43 8.95
C LYS A 496 -3.77 22.29 8.33
N ARG A 497 -3.18 21.11 8.17
CA ARG A 497 -3.79 19.94 7.51
C ARG A 497 -4.42 20.27 6.14
N HIS A 498 -3.72 21.07 5.34
CA HIS A 498 -4.19 21.43 4.01
C HIS A 498 -4.15 20.23 3.05
N ARG A 499 -4.97 20.26 2.01
CA ARG A 499 -5.00 19.23 0.96
C ARG A 499 -4.13 19.64 -0.23
N LEU A 500 -3.53 18.65 -0.87
CA LEU A 500 -2.86 18.84 -2.16
C LEU A 500 -3.92 19.01 -3.28
N PRO A 501 -3.55 19.59 -4.43
CA PRO A 501 -4.43 19.68 -5.60
C PRO A 501 -4.92 18.30 -6.05
N GLU A 502 -6.18 18.21 -6.44
CA GLU A 502 -6.77 16.98 -6.98
C GLU A 502 -6.56 16.92 -8.52
N PRO A 503 -6.31 15.73 -9.10
CA PRO A 503 -6.24 15.56 -10.54
C PRO A 503 -7.62 15.69 -11.20
N SER A 504 -7.65 15.84 -12.52
CA SER A 504 -8.90 15.98 -13.29
C SER A 504 -9.80 14.74 -13.25
N CYS A 505 -9.22 13.54 -13.16
CA CYS A 505 -9.98 12.30 -12.97
C CYS A 505 -10.44 12.18 -11.51
N LYS A 506 -11.76 12.25 -11.28
CA LYS A 506 -12.36 12.28 -9.94
C LYS A 506 -12.15 10.98 -9.17
N GLU A 507 -12.21 9.84 -9.85
CA GLU A 507 -12.05 8.52 -9.26
C GLU A 507 -10.62 8.33 -8.75
N LEU A 508 -9.64 8.72 -9.58
CA LEU A 508 -8.23 8.74 -9.20
C LEU A 508 -7.96 9.76 -8.08
N GLY A 509 -8.55 10.95 -8.17
CA GLY A 509 -8.47 11.98 -7.12
C GLY A 509 -9.00 11.47 -5.78
N SER A 510 -10.12 10.77 -5.77
CA SER A 510 -10.70 10.16 -4.56
C SER A 510 -9.78 9.10 -3.95
N LEU A 511 -9.15 8.25 -4.77
CA LEU A 511 -8.14 7.30 -4.29
C LEU A 511 -6.93 8.01 -3.67
N ILE A 512 -6.38 9.02 -4.37
CA ILE A 512 -5.26 9.82 -3.88
C ILE A 512 -5.60 10.51 -2.56
N CYS A 513 -6.76 11.13 -2.44
CA CYS A 513 -7.22 11.76 -1.20
C CYS A 513 -7.29 10.79 -0.03
N ARG A 514 -7.72 9.53 -0.27
CA ARG A 514 -7.72 8.49 0.77
C ARG A 514 -6.31 8.08 1.18
N CYS A 515 -5.36 7.98 0.23
CA CYS A 515 -3.95 7.73 0.53
C CYS A 515 -3.31 8.88 1.35
N LEU A 516 -3.70 10.13 1.06
CA LEU A 516 -3.23 11.34 1.72
C LEU A 516 -4.03 11.72 2.97
N ASN A 517 -4.65 10.74 3.65
CA ASN A 517 -5.30 11.00 4.92
C ASN A 517 -4.25 11.29 6.01
N TYR A 518 -4.43 12.38 6.75
CA TYR A 518 -3.55 12.77 7.86
C TYR A 518 -3.58 11.77 9.03
N THR A 519 -4.62 10.94 9.11
CA THR A 519 -4.71 9.84 10.07
C THR A 519 -4.16 8.57 9.41
N PRO A 520 -2.99 8.03 9.83
CA PRO A 520 -2.34 6.91 9.15
C PRO A 520 -3.21 5.65 9.05
N GLY A 521 -3.99 5.36 10.09
CA GLY A 521 -4.90 4.20 10.15
C GLY A 521 -6.13 4.30 9.24
N GLU A 522 -6.44 5.48 8.68
CA GLU A 522 -7.54 5.66 7.74
C GLU A 522 -7.11 5.50 6.27
N ARG A 523 -5.80 5.30 6.01
CA ARG A 523 -5.26 5.10 4.67
C ARG A 523 -5.57 3.67 4.15
N PRO A 524 -6.00 3.50 2.89
CA PRO A 524 -6.38 2.21 2.34
C PRO A 524 -5.21 1.21 2.32
N SER A 525 -5.48 -0.08 2.45
CA SER A 525 -4.44 -1.12 2.24
C SER A 525 -3.93 -1.10 0.80
N PHE A 526 -2.70 -1.58 0.56
CA PHE A 526 -2.20 -1.72 -0.81
C PHE A 526 -3.06 -2.67 -1.66
N ARG A 527 -3.67 -3.71 -1.06
CA ARG A 527 -4.71 -4.53 -1.72
C ARG A 527 -5.88 -3.68 -2.24
N THR A 528 -6.38 -2.77 -1.41
CA THR A 528 -7.46 -1.84 -1.79
C THR A 528 -7.02 -0.88 -2.88
N ILE A 529 -5.82 -0.33 -2.76
CA ILE A 529 -5.25 0.57 -3.77
C ILE A 529 -5.11 -0.15 -5.12
N LEU A 530 -4.58 -1.38 -5.14
CA LEU A 530 -4.39 -2.19 -6.34
C LEU A 530 -5.72 -2.50 -7.03
N ARG A 531 -6.72 -2.96 -6.27
CA ARG A 531 -8.07 -3.22 -6.78
C ARG A 531 -8.67 -1.97 -7.40
N ASP A 532 -8.62 -0.83 -6.69
CA ASP A 532 -9.24 0.41 -7.14
C ASP A 532 -8.51 1.00 -8.37
N LEU A 533 -7.17 0.93 -8.44
CA LEU A 533 -6.41 1.34 -9.63
C LEU A 533 -6.68 0.45 -10.84
N THR A 534 -6.82 -0.86 -10.63
CA THR A 534 -7.07 -1.79 -11.73
C THR A 534 -8.38 -1.46 -12.43
N GLN A 535 -9.41 -1.04 -11.69
CA GLN A 535 -10.67 -0.62 -12.31
C GLN A 535 -10.55 0.62 -13.19
N LEU A 536 -9.62 1.52 -12.87
CA LEU A 536 -9.39 2.74 -13.65
C LEU A 536 -8.57 2.49 -14.92
N GLN A 537 -8.07 1.27 -15.13
CA GLN A 537 -7.28 0.95 -16.30
C GLN A 537 -8.12 1.06 -17.59
N PRO A 538 -7.55 1.61 -18.69
CA PRO A 538 -8.25 1.76 -19.95
C PRO A 538 -8.77 0.45 -20.53
N HIS A 539 -8.02 -0.64 -20.37
CA HIS A 539 -8.43 -1.96 -20.87
C HIS A 539 -9.64 -2.52 -20.12
N ASN A 540 -9.93 -2.03 -18.91
CA ASN A 540 -11.10 -2.40 -18.10
C ASN A 540 -12.29 -1.46 -18.30
N LEU A 541 -12.08 -0.31 -18.94
CA LEU A 541 -13.10 0.65 -19.36
C LEU A 541 -13.38 0.45 -20.85
N LEU A 542 -14.21 -0.53 -21.20
CA LEU A 542 -14.80 -0.64 -22.53
C LEU A 542 -15.87 0.45 -22.75
N ASP A 543 -15.56 1.76 -22.59
CA ASP A 543 -16.35 2.86 -23.19
C ASP A 543 -15.80 4.29 -22.96
N VAL A 544 -14.53 4.58 -23.27
CA VAL A 544 -14.10 5.98 -23.45
C VAL A 544 -13.22 6.12 -24.70
N THR A 545 -13.69 5.62 -25.83
CA THR A 545 -13.28 6.13 -27.14
C THR A 545 -14.24 7.24 -27.55
N SER A 546 -14.01 8.45 -27.05
CA SER A 546 -14.22 9.71 -27.79
C SER A 546 -13.89 10.89 -26.88
N VAL A 547 -12.67 11.42 -27.02
CA VAL A 547 -12.50 12.85 -26.77
C VAL A 547 -13.32 13.53 -27.86
N ASN A 548 -14.44 14.13 -27.49
CA ASN A 548 -15.27 14.90 -28.41
C ASN A 548 -14.41 16.07 -28.95
N PRO A 549 -14.14 16.17 -30.28
CA PRO A 549 -13.25 17.20 -30.83
C PRO A 549 -13.80 18.64 -30.73
N ASP A 550 -15.04 18.82 -30.28
CA ASP A 550 -15.78 20.08 -30.44
C ASP A 550 -15.77 21.03 -29.22
N PHE A 551 -14.78 20.93 -28.33
CA PHE A 551 -14.53 22.03 -27.38
C PHE A 551 -13.52 23.00 -27.98
N PRO A 552 -13.91 24.24 -28.33
CA PRO A 552 -12.98 25.20 -28.90
C PRO A 552 -11.87 25.47 -27.90
N VAL A 553 -10.64 25.19 -28.33
CA VAL A 553 -9.39 25.53 -27.66
C VAL A 553 -9.48 27.00 -27.25
N SER A 554 -9.66 27.23 -25.95
CA SER A 554 -9.63 28.59 -25.42
C SER A 554 -8.17 29.01 -25.34
N ASP A 555 -7.88 30.06 -26.10
CA ASP A 555 -6.60 30.73 -26.31
C ASP A 555 -5.70 30.75 -25.04
N PRO A 556 -4.46 30.20 -25.10
CA PRO A 556 -3.52 30.13 -23.97
C PRO A 556 -3.05 31.50 -23.45
N THR A 557 -3.47 32.61 -24.04
CA THR A 557 -3.00 33.96 -23.69
C THR A 557 -3.77 34.67 -22.56
N VAL A 558 -4.84 34.08 -21.99
CA VAL A 558 -5.71 34.80 -21.01
C VAL A 558 -5.38 34.53 -19.53
N PHE A 559 -4.53 33.56 -19.20
CA PHE A 559 -4.30 33.15 -17.80
C PHE A 559 -3.02 33.70 -17.12
N GLN A 560 -2.42 34.79 -17.62
CA GLN A 560 -1.19 35.38 -17.05
C GLN A 560 -1.38 36.70 -16.27
N LYS A 561 -2.58 37.09 -15.85
CA LYS A 561 -2.80 38.40 -15.18
C LYS A 561 -3.08 38.43 -13.67
N ARG A 562 -2.91 37.34 -12.92
CA ARG A 562 -3.18 37.36 -11.46
C ARG A 562 -2.01 37.15 -10.50
N TYR A 563 -0.79 36.89 -10.98
CA TYR A 563 0.36 36.77 -10.08
C TYR A 563 1.62 37.40 -10.67
N LEU A 564 1.71 38.73 -10.61
CA LEU A 564 2.98 39.46 -10.64
C LEU A 564 3.00 40.44 -9.46
N LYS A 565 3.66 40.05 -8.38
CA LYS A 565 4.17 41.01 -7.36
C LYS A 565 5.58 41.42 -7.80
N LYS A 566 5.74 42.73 -8.01
CA LYS A 566 6.99 43.47 -8.32
C LYS A 566 8.23 42.92 -7.60
N ILE A 567 9.28 42.63 -8.35
CA ILE A 567 10.67 42.58 -7.88
C ILE A 567 11.34 43.91 -8.25
N ARG A 568 12.22 44.36 -7.35
CA ARG A 568 12.97 45.62 -7.30
C ARG A 568 13.69 45.99 -8.60
N GLU A 569 13.67 47.28 -8.90
CA GLU A 569 14.54 47.93 -9.89
C GLU A 569 15.96 48.10 -9.34
N LEU A 570 16.97 47.72 -10.14
CA LEU A 570 18.37 48.12 -10.00
C LEU A 570 18.94 48.33 -11.41
N GLY A 571 19.51 49.52 -11.63
CA GLY A 571 20.34 49.90 -12.78
C GLY A 571 19.53 50.41 -13.98
N GLU A 572 19.82 51.54 -14.63
CA GLU A 572 21.07 52.28 -14.73
C GLU A 572 20.82 53.74 -15.16
N VAL A 573 21.93 54.49 -15.20
CA VAL A 573 22.21 55.71 -15.99
C VAL A 573 22.23 57.02 -15.22
N CYS A 574 23.45 57.34 -14.78
CA CYS A 574 23.93 58.71 -14.63
C CYS A 574 23.73 59.50 -15.93
N GLN A 575 23.09 60.67 -15.86
CA GLN A 575 23.48 61.87 -16.61
C GLN A 575 22.69 63.11 -16.15
N GLY A 576 23.45 64.11 -15.70
CA GLY A 576 23.20 65.55 -15.83
C GLY A 576 21.86 66.14 -15.39
N LYS A 577 21.84 66.82 -14.24
CA LYS A 577 21.01 68.02 -14.06
C LYS A 577 21.80 69.16 -13.44
N THR A 578 21.98 70.16 -14.28
CA THR A 578 22.47 71.52 -14.03
C THR A 578 21.39 72.34 -13.31
N LEU A 579 21.82 73.07 -12.27
CA LEU A 579 21.38 74.37 -11.71
C LEU A 579 19.90 74.81 -11.78
N GLY A 580 19.41 75.37 -10.66
CA GLY A 580 18.30 76.33 -10.67
C GLY A 580 17.61 76.58 -9.32
N ILE A 581 18.20 77.43 -8.50
CA ILE A 581 17.72 78.15 -7.28
C ILE A 581 16.45 78.98 -7.59
N PRO A 582 15.64 79.48 -6.62
CA PRO A 582 15.77 79.47 -5.15
C PRO A 582 14.77 78.62 -4.36
#